data_AF-A0A8B8DTR6-F1
#
_entry.id   AF-A0A8B8DTR6-F1
#
_cell.length_a   1.000
_cell.length_b   1.000
_cell.length_c   1.000
_cell.angle_alpha   90.00
_cell.angle_beta   90.00
_cell.angle_gamma   90.00
#
_symmetry.space_group_name_H-M   'P 1'
#
loop_
_entity.id
_entity.type
_entity.pdbx_description
1 polymer ?
#
loop_
_entity_poly.entity_id
_entity_poly.type
_entity_poly.pdbx_seq_one_letter_code
_entity_poly.pdbx_strand_id
1 'polypeptide(L)'
;MMKMPVLENGKLETEEEEMEQETPGSNNSSDDDSEMGSEEEDGSDLDEEECERRKTECLDDMADLEKQFSDLKEVLYKERMGQVDLKLEEVRAGRALEYLNPLSQLQENMRMRTEVAGILREYRIDSIQNKFESEVLAAQQNLESDKELLYDSVKNELEEKIRRLEEDRHNIDISSDLWDETQTMSKSKKKIDGSSSERRKKPLSVSGPYIVYMLKDVEIIEDWTAIKKALKQKRKSEYDFC
;
A
#
# COMPACT_ATOMS: atom_id res chain seq x y z
N MET A 1 0.95 -1.16 3.56
CA MET A 1 -0.25 -0.58 2.91
C MET A 1 -1.43 -1.47 3.30
N MET A 2 -2.15 -1.12 4.37
CA MET A 2 -3.27 -1.95 4.83
C MET A 2 -4.52 -1.63 4.02
N LYS A 3 -5.14 -2.67 3.46
CA LYS A 3 -6.30 -2.61 2.57
C LYS A 3 -7.55 -2.47 3.44
N MET A 4 -8.31 -1.39 3.25
CA MET A 4 -9.59 -1.18 3.92
C MET A 4 -10.65 -2.13 3.34
N PRO A 5 -11.58 -2.66 4.16
CA PRO A 5 -12.67 -3.49 3.68
C PRO A 5 -13.67 -2.64 2.88
N VAL A 6 -14.00 -3.12 1.69
CA VAL A 6 -15.06 -2.59 0.83
C VAL A 6 -16.38 -3.03 1.43
N LEU A 7 -17.24 -2.07 1.78
CA LEU A 7 -18.64 -2.34 2.10
C LEU A 7 -19.35 -2.67 0.80
N GLU A 8 -19.67 -3.95 0.61
CA GLU A 8 -20.57 -4.43 -0.42
C GLU A 8 -21.97 -3.94 -0.05
N ASN A 9 -22.49 -3.01 -0.86
CA ASN A 9 -23.83 -2.46 -0.67
C ASN A 9 -24.85 -3.60 -0.76
N GLY A 10 -25.64 -3.76 0.31
CA GLY A 10 -26.69 -4.75 0.42
C GLY A 10 -27.75 -4.61 -0.66
N LYS A 11 -27.98 -5.70 -1.38
CA LYS A 11 -29.30 -6.01 -1.95
C LYS A 11 -30.14 -6.57 -0.80
N LEU A 12 -30.98 -5.72 -0.21
CA LEU A 12 -32.16 -6.15 0.51
C LEU A 12 -33.28 -6.25 -0.54
N GLU A 13 -33.54 -7.47 -1.00
CA GLU A 13 -34.77 -7.77 -1.73
C GLU A 13 -35.92 -7.58 -0.74
N THR A 14 -36.70 -6.53 -0.96
CA THR A 14 -37.95 -6.28 -0.24
C THR A 14 -39.04 -6.91 -1.09
N GLU A 15 -39.73 -7.89 -0.51
CA GLU A 15 -40.92 -8.52 -1.07
C GLU A 15 -42.02 -7.47 -1.20
N GLU A 16 -42.32 -7.04 -2.43
CA GLU A 16 -43.56 -6.36 -2.79
C GLU A 16 -44.54 -7.45 -3.26
N GLU A 17 -45.41 -7.92 -2.37
CA GLU A 17 -46.60 -8.68 -2.78
C GLU A 17 -47.61 -7.70 -3.40
N GLU A 18 -47.51 -7.50 -4.71
CA GLU A 18 -48.56 -6.85 -5.51
C GLU A 18 -49.73 -7.83 -5.69
N MET A 19 -50.85 -7.53 -5.02
CA MET A 19 -52.12 -8.22 -5.17
C MET A 19 -52.79 -7.75 -6.47
N GLU A 20 -52.49 -8.41 -7.59
CA GLU A 20 -53.17 -8.21 -8.87
C GLU A 20 -54.59 -8.79 -8.79
N GLN A 21 -55.59 -7.93 -8.60
CA GLN A 21 -56.98 -8.21 -8.97
C GLN A 21 -57.20 -7.80 -10.43
N GLU A 22 -56.91 -8.73 -11.36
CA GLU A 22 -57.41 -8.60 -12.73
C GLU A 22 -58.68 -9.42 -12.89
N THR A 23 -59.79 -8.72 -13.13
CA THR A 23 -61.03 -9.28 -13.67
C THR A 23 -60.87 -9.45 -15.17
N PRO A 24 -60.89 -10.68 -15.75
CA PRO A 24 -61.01 -10.83 -17.17
C PRO A 24 -62.50 -10.92 -17.55
N GLY A 25 -62.94 -9.87 -18.22
CA GLY A 25 -63.68 -9.92 -19.48
C GLY A 25 -64.69 -11.04 -19.68
N SER A 26 -65.96 -10.63 -19.61
CA SER A 26 -67.04 -11.20 -20.41
C SER A 26 -66.59 -11.47 -21.85
N ASN A 27 -66.56 -12.74 -22.25
CA ASN A 27 -66.85 -13.24 -23.60
C ASN A 27 -66.57 -14.74 -23.69
N ASN A 28 -67.61 -15.56 -23.57
CA ASN A 28 -67.89 -16.62 -24.54
C ASN A 28 -69.28 -17.18 -24.24
N SER A 29 -70.25 -16.61 -24.96
CA SER A 29 -71.51 -17.29 -25.28
C SER A 29 -71.12 -18.52 -26.09
N SER A 30 -71.16 -19.69 -25.44
CA SER A 30 -71.18 -20.96 -26.13
C SER A 30 -72.61 -21.47 -26.02
N ASP A 31 -73.30 -21.29 -27.14
CA ASP A 31 -74.52 -21.96 -27.55
C ASP A 31 -74.34 -23.46 -27.36
N ASP A 32 -75.17 -24.06 -26.50
CA ASP A 32 -75.32 -25.52 -26.40
C ASP A 32 -76.81 -25.81 -26.50
N ASP A 33 -77.24 -26.08 -27.73
CA ASP A 33 -78.54 -26.62 -28.11
C ASP A 33 -78.78 -27.94 -27.38
N SER A 34 -79.53 -27.87 -26.27
CA SER A 34 -80.14 -29.04 -25.66
C SER A 34 -81.63 -29.08 -26.01
N GLU A 35 -81.91 -29.53 -27.21
CA GLU A 35 -83.24 -29.95 -27.66
C GLU A 35 -83.62 -31.25 -26.91
N MET A 36 -84.18 -31.09 -25.70
CA MET A 36 -84.92 -32.16 -25.04
C MET A 36 -86.41 -31.96 -25.31
N GLY A 37 -86.90 -32.68 -26.33
CA GLY A 37 -88.32 -33.02 -26.42
C GLY A 37 -88.71 -33.83 -25.20
N SER A 38 -89.59 -33.27 -24.38
CA SER A 38 -90.25 -33.95 -23.27
C SER A 38 -91.73 -33.63 -23.37
N GLU A 39 -92.39 -34.38 -24.25
CA GLU A 39 -93.84 -34.56 -24.20
C GLU A 39 -94.13 -35.39 -22.95
N GLU A 40 -94.58 -34.78 -21.85
CA GLU A 40 -95.43 -35.43 -20.85
C GLU A 40 -96.38 -34.40 -20.24
N GLU A 41 -97.62 -34.41 -20.72
CA GLU A 41 -98.80 -34.03 -19.94
C GLU A 41 -98.90 -34.99 -18.74
N ASP A 42 -98.42 -34.57 -17.57
CA ASP A 42 -98.99 -35.03 -16.31
C ASP A 42 -99.06 -33.84 -15.34
N GLY A 43 -100.27 -33.28 -15.24
CA GLY A 43 -100.61 -32.26 -14.28
C GLY A 43 -100.49 -32.83 -12.87
N SER A 44 -99.29 -32.74 -12.31
CA SER A 44 -99.16 -32.66 -10.87
C SER A 44 -99.47 -31.24 -10.45
N ASP A 45 -100.56 -31.14 -9.71
CA ASP A 45 -101.04 -30.02 -8.90
C ASP A 45 -99.94 -29.65 -7.88
N LEU A 46 -98.81 -29.15 -8.38
CA LEU A 46 -97.77 -28.55 -7.55
C LEU A 46 -98.40 -27.29 -7.01
N ASP A 47 -98.71 -27.35 -5.71
CA ASP A 47 -99.21 -26.24 -4.93
C ASP A 47 -98.38 -24.98 -5.25
N GLU A 48 -98.96 -24.09 -6.05
CA GLU A 48 -98.31 -22.86 -6.53
C GLU A 48 -97.89 -22.00 -5.33
N GLU A 49 -98.63 -22.14 -4.23
CA GLU A 49 -98.37 -21.59 -2.92
C GLU A 49 -97.07 -22.14 -2.30
N GLU A 50 -96.79 -23.44 -2.44
CA GLU A 50 -95.56 -24.09 -1.98
C GLU A 50 -94.33 -23.66 -2.82
N CYS A 51 -94.51 -23.36 -4.11
CA CYS A 51 -93.45 -22.80 -4.97
C CYS A 51 -93.10 -21.36 -4.56
N GLU A 52 -94.09 -20.49 -4.37
CA GLU A 52 -93.88 -19.12 -3.88
C GLU A 52 -93.36 -19.10 -2.43
N ARG A 53 -93.74 -20.07 -1.59
CA ARG A 53 -93.17 -20.26 -0.26
C ARG A 53 -91.67 -20.56 -0.31
N ARG A 54 -91.25 -21.49 -1.18
CA ARG A 54 -89.81 -21.82 -1.34
C ARG A 54 -88.99 -20.65 -1.88
N LYS A 55 -89.57 -19.86 -2.78
CA LYS A 55 -88.95 -18.66 -3.35
C LYS A 55 -88.80 -17.55 -2.31
N THR A 56 -89.81 -17.33 -1.47
CA THR A 56 -89.74 -16.36 -0.36
C THR A 56 -88.71 -16.78 0.68
N GLU A 57 -88.64 -18.05 1.06
CA GLU A 57 -87.59 -18.58 1.95
C GLU A 57 -86.19 -18.38 1.37
N CYS A 58 -85.99 -18.65 0.08
CA CYS A 58 -84.70 -18.40 -0.58
C CYS A 58 -84.31 -16.92 -0.58
N LEU A 59 -85.28 -16.01 -0.79
CA LEU A 59 -85.05 -14.56 -0.73
C LEU A 59 -84.73 -14.09 0.69
N ASP A 60 -85.39 -14.65 1.70
CA ASP A 60 -85.14 -14.36 3.11
C ASP A 60 -83.73 -14.85 3.50
N ASP A 61 -83.34 -16.07 3.10
CA ASP A 61 -81.99 -16.60 3.31
C ASP A 61 -80.92 -15.73 2.63
N MET A 62 -81.17 -15.26 1.39
CA MET A 62 -80.27 -14.33 0.69
C MET A 62 -80.17 -12.98 1.42
N ALA A 63 -81.28 -12.46 1.93
CA ALA A 63 -81.30 -11.21 2.68
C ALA A 63 -80.54 -11.33 4.02
N ASP A 64 -80.70 -12.45 4.72
CA ASP A 64 -79.97 -12.75 5.94
C ASP A 64 -78.47 -12.91 5.69
N LEU A 65 -78.08 -13.57 4.60
CA LEU A 65 -76.67 -13.66 4.17
C LEU A 65 -76.09 -12.28 3.86
N GLU A 66 -76.79 -11.45 3.08
CA GLU A 66 -76.32 -10.10 2.73
C GLU A 66 -76.13 -9.22 3.98
N LYS A 67 -77.04 -9.37 4.95
CA LYS A 67 -76.94 -8.70 6.25
C LYS A 67 -75.70 -9.17 7.02
N GLN A 68 -75.47 -10.48 7.11
CA GLN A 68 -74.27 -11.03 7.77
C GLN A 68 -72.97 -10.55 7.10
N PHE A 69 -72.95 -10.48 5.75
CA PHE A 69 -71.81 -9.93 5.02
C PHE A 69 -71.58 -8.45 5.31
N SER A 70 -72.66 -7.67 5.39
CA SER A 70 -72.59 -6.25 5.72
C SER A 70 -72.08 -6.01 7.15
N ASP A 71 -72.59 -6.77 8.12
CA ASP A 71 -72.17 -6.70 9.52
C ASP A 71 -70.69 -7.10 9.66
N LEU A 72 -70.27 -8.19 9.00
CA LEU A 72 -68.89 -8.66 9.00
C LEU A 72 -67.94 -7.62 8.38
N LYS A 73 -68.35 -7.01 7.26
CA LYS A 73 -67.59 -5.94 6.60
C LYS A 73 -67.42 -4.74 7.54
N GLU A 74 -68.46 -4.33 8.25
CA GLU A 74 -68.39 -3.23 9.21
C GLU A 74 -67.42 -3.54 10.37
N VAL A 75 -67.48 -4.77 10.90
CA VAL A 75 -66.54 -5.21 11.96
C VAL A 75 -65.10 -5.18 11.47
N LEU A 76 -64.83 -5.69 10.26
CA LEU A 76 -63.49 -5.69 9.67
C LEU A 76 -62.95 -4.26 9.48
N TYR A 77 -63.79 -3.33 9.01
CA TYR A 77 -63.39 -1.94 8.87
C TYR A 77 -63.09 -1.27 10.22
N LYS A 78 -63.92 -1.52 11.24
CA LYS A 78 -63.68 -1.00 12.59
C LYS A 78 -62.39 -1.55 13.19
N GLU A 79 -62.14 -2.85 13.04
CA GLU A 79 -60.89 -3.47 13.50
C GLU A 79 -59.69 -2.86 12.78
N ARG A 80 -59.76 -2.73 11.44
CA ARG A 80 -58.67 -2.14 10.67
C ARG A 80 -58.39 -0.69 11.05
N MET A 81 -59.43 0.11 11.27
CA MET A 81 -59.27 1.48 11.76
C MET A 81 -58.59 1.50 13.13
N GLY A 82 -59.02 0.63 14.05
CA GLY A 82 -58.42 0.50 15.38
C GLY A 82 -56.94 0.12 15.34
N GLN A 83 -56.53 -0.79 14.45
CA GLN A 83 -55.12 -1.11 14.25
C GLN A 83 -54.30 0.10 13.80
N VAL A 84 -54.85 0.92 12.88
CA VAL A 84 -54.19 2.14 12.41
C VAL A 84 -54.11 3.19 13.52
N ASP A 85 -55.18 3.39 14.27
CA ASP A 85 -55.23 4.33 15.39
C ASP A 85 -54.21 3.95 16.49
N LEU A 86 -54.08 2.65 16.79
CA LEU A 86 -53.06 2.15 17.73
C LEU A 86 -51.64 2.45 17.25
N LYS A 87 -51.33 2.16 15.97
CA LYS A 87 -50.02 2.48 15.40
C LYS A 87 -49.74 3.98 15.41
N LEU A 88 -50.73 4.81 15.09
CA LEU A 88 -50.58 6.27 15.15
C LEU A 88 -50.31 6.75 16.58
N GLU A 89 -50.97 6.16 17.57
CA GLU A 89 -50.73 6.49 18.98
C GLU A 89 -49.35 6.05 19.45
N GLU A 90 -48.86 4.87 19.04
CA GLU A 90 -47.49 4.43 19.31
C GLU A 90 -46.46 5.38 18.72
N VAL A 91 -46.69 5.88 17.50
CA VAL A 91 -45.82 6.88 16.86
C VAL A 91 -45.87 8.22 17.60
N ARG A 92 -47.07 8.72 17.91
CA ARG A 92 -47.26 9.99 18.66
C ARG A 92 -46.63 9.94 20.05
N ALA A 93 -46.75 8.80 20.72
CA ALA A 93 -46.13 8.56 22.03
C ALA A 93 -44.63 8.23 21.94
N GLY A 94 -44.06 8.15 20.74
CA GLY A 94 -42.64 7.87 20.53
C GLY A 94 -42.21 6.46 20.94
N ARG A 95 -43.14 5.49 20.96
CA ARG A 95 -42.89 4.08 21.32
C ARG A 95 -42.79 3.16 20.12
N ALA A 96 -43.05 3.66 18.91
CA ALA A 96 -42.99 2.87 17.69
C ALA A 96 -41.58 2.31 17.44
N LEU A 97 -41.43 0.99 17.62
CA LEU A 97 -40.15 0.28 17.56
C LEU A 97 -39.52 0.33 16.16
N GLU A 98 -40.34 0.38 15.11
CA GLU A 98 -39.91 0.50 13.71
C GLU A 98 -39.01 1.73 13.49
N TYR A 99 -39.20 2.80 14.27
CA TYR A 99 -38.37 4.00 14.21
C TYR A 99 -37.29 4.04 15.31
N LEU A 100 -37.60 3.54 16.50
CA LEU A 100 -36.65 3.54 17.63
C LEU A 100 -35.44 2.64 17.38
N ASN A 101 -35.63 1.49 16.73
CA ASN A 101 -34.53 0.56 16.46
C ASN A 101 -33.47 1.16 15.52
N PRO A 102 -33.83 1.69 14.33
CA PRO A 102 -32.89 2.43 13.48
C PRO A 102 -32.26 3.64 14.17
N LEU A 103 -33.03 4.37 14.99
CA LEU A 103 -32.52 5.51 15.74
C LEU A 103 -31.42 5.09 16.75
N SER A 104 -31.66 4.03 17.51
CA SER A 104 -30.70 3.47 18.47
C SER A 104 -29.41 3.03 17.76
N GLN A 105 -29.53 2.33 16.63
CA GLN A 105 -28.39 1.93 15.81
C GLN A 105 -27.61 3.14 15.28
N LEU A 106 -28.31 4.20 14.85
CA LEU A 106 -27.66 5.42 14.36
C LEU A 106 -26.92 6.15 15.49
N GLN A 107 -27.51 6.22 16.68
CA GLN A 107 -26.87 6.81 17.87
C GLN A 107 -25.61 6.03 18.27
N GLU A 108 -25.68 4.70 18.24
CA GLU A 108 -24.53 3.83 18.48
C GLU A 108 -23.42 4.06 17.45
N ASN A 109 -23.77 4.10 16.16
CA ASN A 109 -22.83 4.39 15.09
C ASN A 109 -22.17 5.78 15.24
N MET A 110 -22.93 6.79 15.66
CA MET A 110 -22.41 8.12 15.94
C MET A 110 -21.40 8.08 17.09
N ARG A 111 -21.72 7.36 18.18
CA ARG A 111 -20.82 7.18 19.33
C ARG A 111 -19.51 6.53 18.88
N MET A 112 -19.61 5.39 18.19
CA MET A 112 -18.45 4.65 17.69
C MET A 112 -17.58 5.51 16.76
N ARG A 113 -18.18 6.26 15.83
CA ARG A 113 -17.43 7.16 14.93
C ARG A 113 -16.70 8.26 15.71
N THR A 114 -17.33 8.80 16.73
CA THR A 114 -16.73 9.86 17.57
C THR A 114 -15.54 9.33 18.36
N GLU A 115 -15.69 8.14 18.94
CA GLU A 115 -14.62 7.47 19.68
C GLU A 115 -13.43 7.13 18.77
N VAL A 116 -13.70 6.50 17.62
CA VAL A 116 -12.66 6.17 16.62
C VAL A 116 -11.95 7.44 16.13
N ALA A 117 -12.67 8.53 15.90
CA ALA A 117 -12.07 9.80 15.51
C ALA A 117 -11.18 10.39 16.62
N GLY A 118 -11.56 10.22 17.89
CA GLY A 118 -10.75 10.60 19.05
C GLY A 118 -9.43 9.82 19.10
N ILE A 119 -9.52 8.50 19.03
CA ILE A 119 -8.34 7.60 19.03
C ILE A 119 -7.43 7.90 17.83
N LEU A 120 -8.00 8.11 16.63
CA LEU A 120 -7.22 8.45 15.44
C LEU A 120 -6.47 9.77 15.59
N ARG A 121 -7.08 10.76 16.26
CA ARG A 121 -6.43 12.05 16.55
C ARG A 121 -5.24 11.85 17.48
N GLU A 122 -5.39 11.06 18.53
CA GLU A 122 -4.31 10.74 19.48
C GLU A 122 -3.13 10.06 18.75
N TYR A 123 -3.39 9.00 17.99
CA TYR A 123 -2.34 8.34 17.20
C TYR A 123 -1.64 9.25 16.19
N ARG A 124 -2.35 10.22 15.62
CA ARG A 124 -1.73 11.21 14.71
C ARG A 124 -0.79 12.13 15.47
N ILE A 125 -1.19 12.59 16.67
CA ILE A 125 -0.34 13.43 17.52
C ILE A 125 0.91 12.64 17.92
N ASP A 126 0.73 11.41 18.41
CA ASP A 126 1.85 10.54 18.80
C ASP A 126 2.79 10.26 17.63
N SER A 127 2.23 10.01 16.43
CA SER A 127 3.04 9.80 15.23
C SER A 127 3.87 11.04 14.86
N ILE A 128 3.30 12.24 14.99
CA ILE A 128 4.02 13.49 14.74
C ILE A 128 5.12 13.68 15.78
N GLN A 129 4.82 13.43 17.05
CA GLN A 129 5.78 13.54 18.14
C GLN A 129 6.95 12.56 17.94
N ASN A 130 6.67 11.30 17.65
CA ASN A 130 7.70 10.29 17.38
C ASN A 130 8.61 10.68 16.19
N LYS A 131 8.02 11.21 15.11
CA LYS A 131 8.81 11.72 13.97
C LYS A 131 9.70 12.89 14.37
N PHE A 132 9.15 13.85 15.10
CA PHE A 132 9.89 15.00 15.60
C PHE A 132 11.07 14.56 16.49
N GLU A 133 10.82 13.67 17.45
CA GLU A 133 11.86 13.16 18.34
C GLU A 133 12.94 12.38 17.57
N SER A 134 12.56 11.57 16.58
CA SER A 134 13.51 10.85 15.74
C SER A 134 14.38 11.79 14.89
N GLU A 135 13.81 12.87 14.37
CA GLU A 135 14.54 13.88 13.58
C GLU A 135 15.52 14.65 14.45
N VAL A 136 15.11 15.02 15.67
CA VAL A 136 15.99 15.68 16.65
C VAL A 136 17.18 14.79 16.98
N LEU A 137 16.94 13.50 17.24
CA LEU A 137 18.00 12.53 17.52
C LEU A 137 18.96 12.38 16.33
N ALA A 138 18.41 12.23 15.12
CA ALA A 138 19.21 12.08 13.90
C ALA A 138 20.08 13.33 13.64
N ALA A 139 19.53 14.53 13.83
CA ALA A 139 20.27 15.78 13.69
C ALA A 139 21.40 15.90 14.72
N GLN A 140 21.16 15.51 15.97
CA GLN A 140 22.18 15.50 17.03
C GLN A 140 23.31 14.51 16.71
N GLN A 141 22.97 13.30 16.29
CA GLN A 141 23.96 12.28 15.92
C GLN A 141 24.78 12.72 14.69
N ASN A 142 24.13 13.31 13.69
CA ASN A 142 24.81 13.84 12.52
C ASN A 142 25.81 14.96 12.91
N LEU A 143 25.40 15.87 13.78
CA LEU A 143 26.28 16.94 14.27
C LEU A 143 27.51 16.39 15.00
N GLU A 144 27.33 15.41 15.88
CA GLU A 144 28.47 14.81 16.60
C GLU A 144 29.40 14.06 15.63
N SER A 145 28.83 13.31 14.68
CA SER A 145 29.60 12.64 13.63
C SER A 145 30.41 13.63 12.78
N ASP A 146 29.79 14.71 12.31
CA ASP A 146 30.45 15.73 11.50
C ASP A 146 31.58 16.43 12.27
N LYS A 147 31.37 16.66 13.57
CA LYS A 147 32.38 17.22 14.46
C LYS A 147 33.58 16.28 14.60
N GLU A 148 33.35 14.99 14.84
CA GLU A 148 34.42 13.97 14.91
C GLU A 148 35.19 13.89 13.59
N LEU A 149 34.49 13.82 12.46
CA LEU A 149 35.10 13.80 11.12
C LEU A 149 35.94 15.06 10.86
N LEU A 150 35.48 16.23 11.29
CA LEU A 150 36.24 17.48 11.15
C LEU A 150 37.50 17.47 12.01
N TYR A 151 37.41 16.98 13.25
CA TYR A 151 38.59 16.82 14.12
C TYR A 151 39.62 15.90 13.49
N ASP A 152 39.20 14.75 12.96
CA ASP A 152 40.09 13.81 12.29
C ASP A 152 40.69 14.40 11.00
N SER A 153 39.90 15.14 10.22
CA SER A 153 40.40 15.84 9.03
C SER A 153 41.49 16.85 9.38
N VAL A 154 41.23 17.72 10.35
CA VAL A 154 42.20 18.74 10.80
C VAL A 154 43.46 18.08 11.38
N LYS A 155 43.29 17.02 12.19
CA LYS A 155 44.40 16.26 12.74
C LYS A 155 45.26 15.65 11.63
N ASN A 156 44.65 14.99 10.65
CA ASN A 156 45.34 14.41 9.51
C ASN A 156 46.08 15.48 8.68
N GLU A 157 45.48 16.65 8.46
CA GLU A 157 46.13 17.77 7.79
C GLU A 157 47.37 18.29 8.55
N LEU A 158 47.30 18.35 9.88
CA LEU A 158 48.42 18.76 10.72
C LEU A 158 49.53 17.70 10.69
N GLU A 159 49.18 16.42 10.82
CA GLU A 159 50.14 15.31 10.73
C GLU A 159 50.83 15.25 9.36
N GLU A 160 50.09 15.50 8.28
CA GLU A 160 50.63 15.60 6.93
C GLU A 160 51.59 16.80 6.78
N LYS A 161 51.22 17.97 7.32
CA LYS A 161 52.10 19.16 7.33
C LYS A 161 53.38 18.90 8.12
N ILE A 162 53.29 18.26 9.28
CA ILE A 162 54.46 17.86 10.08
C ILE A 162 55.35 16.94 9.25
N ARG A 163 54.79 15.90 8.64
CA ARG A 163 55.56 14.95 7.82
C ARG A 163 56.29 15.64 6.66
N ARG A 164 55.61 16.54 5.93
CA ARG A 164 56.25 17.31 4.85
C ARG A 164 57.39 18.19 5.35
N LEU A 165 57.22 18.85 6.49
CA LEU A 165 58.29 19.66 7.10
C LEU A 165 59.48 18.80 7.54
N GLU A 166 59.25 17.58 8.02
CA GLU A 166 60.30 16.63 8.37
C GLU A 166 61.03 16.12 7.13
N GLU A 167 60.29 15.80 6.05
CA GLU A 167 60.85 15.44 4.75
C GLU A 167 61.68 16.58 4.15
N ASP A 168 61.17 17.82 4.18
CA ASP A 168 61.88 19.01 3.71
C ASP A 168 63.16 19.26 4.53
N ARG A 169 63.11 19.10 5.86
CA ARG A 169 64.30 19.17 6.71
C ARG A 169 65.33 18.13 6.30
N HIS A 170 64.92 16.87 6.15
CA HIS A 170 65.80 15.79 5.73
C HIS A 170 66.39 16.02 4.33
N ASN A 171 65.59 16.56 3.40
CA ASN A 171 66.04 16.92 2.06
C ASN A 171 67.08 18.04 2.08
N ILE A 172 66.93 19.04 2.95
CA ILE A 172 67.93 20.11 3.14
C ILE A 172 69.22 19.52 3.71
N ASP A 173 69.13 18.65 4.72
CA ASP A 173 70.30 18.00 5.34
C ASP A 173 71.08 17.19 4.29
N ILE A 174 70.40 16.36 3.49
CA ILE A 174 71.02 15.60 2.39
C ILE A 174 71.64 16.54 1.34
N SER A 175 70.93 17.61 0.96
CA SER A 175 71.43 18.56 -0.04
C SER A 175 72.68 19.29 0.46
N SER A 176 72.73 19.66 1.74
CA SER A 176 73.89 20.25 2.39
C SER A 176 75.08 19.28 2.39
N ASP A 177 74.87 18.03 2.80
CA ASP A 177 75.92 16.99 2.81
C ASP A 177 76.50 16.74 1.41
N LEU A 178 75.65 16.72 0.37
CA LEU A 178 76.07 16.52 -1.02
C LEU A 178 76.83 17.74 -1.58
N TRP A 179 76.44 18.96 -1.19
CA TRP A 179 77.17 20.18 -1.54
C TRP A 179 78.53 20.24 -0.85
N ASP A 180 78.62 19.83 0.41
CA ASP A 180 79.88 19.74 1.15
C ASP A 180 80.79 18.64 0.56
N GLU A 181 80.25 17.50 0.13
CA GLU A 181 80.99 16.46 -0.59
C GLU A 181 81.50 16.96 -1.96
N THR A 182 80.70 17.72 -2.70
CA THR A 182 81.11 18.30 -3.98
C THR A 182 82.21 19.36 -3.80
N GLN A 183 82.13 20.17 -2.74
CA GLN A 183 83.17 21.13 -2.35
C GLN A 183 84.48 20.45 -1.95
N THR A 184 84.43 19.37 -1.19
CA THR A 184 85.64 18.61 -0.78
C THR A 184 86.28 17.87 -1.97
N MET A 185 85.48 17.32 -2.89
CA MET A 185 85.96 16.70 -4.13
C MET A 185 86.56 17.72 -5.12
N SER A 186 86.03 18.95 -5.17
CA SER A 186 86.60 20.04 -5.98
C SER A 186 87.96 20.53 -5.42
N LYS A 187 88.14 20.49 -4.10
CA LYS A 187 89.41 20.83 -3.43
C LYS A 187 90.45 19.72 -3.56
N SER A 188 90.04 18.45 -3.63
CA SER A 188 90.93 17.30 -3.89
C SER A 188 91.43 17.20 -5.34
N LYS A 189 90.74 17.81 -6.32
CA LYS A 189 91.24 17.89 -7.72
C LYS A 189 92.38 18.90 -7.94
N LYS A 190 92.81 19.64 -6.90
CA LYS A 190 93.96 20.57 -6.98
C LYS A 190 95.29 20.01 -6.44
N LYS A 191 95.39 18.69 -6.22
CA LYS A 191 96.63 18.01 -5.82
C LYS A 191 96.87 16.67 -6.54
N ILE A 192 96.77 16.63 -7.87
CA ILE A 192 97.50 15.63 -8.66
C ILE A 192 98.00 16.33 -9.93
N ASP A 193 99.15 16.99 -9.78
CA ASP A 193 100.07 17.26 -10.89
C ASP A 193 101.24 16.28 -10.74
N GLY A 194 101.60 15.60 -11.83
CA GLY A 194 102.77 14.73 -11.86
C GLY A 194 102.57 13.40 -12.60
N SER A 195 102.94 13.41 -13.88
CA SER A 195 103.47 12.29 -14.68
C SER A 195 102.58 11.65 -15.74
N SER A 196 102.90 12.01 -16.98
CA SER A 196 102.80 11.27 -18.23
C SER A 196 102.79 9.73 -18.09
N SER A 197 101.80 9.07 -18.70
CA SER A 197 102.02 8.02 -19.70
C SER A 197 100.71 7.63 -20.41
N GLU A 198 100.61 8.04 -21.67
CA GLU A 198 100.36 7.14 -22.80
C GLU A 198 99.27 6.06 -22.66
N ARG A 199 98.08 6.35 -23.22
CA ARG A 199 97.39 5.52 -24.24
C ARG A 199 96.04 6.13 -24.59
N ARG A 200 95.98 6.79 -25.75
CA ARG A 200 94.74 6.99 -26.50
C ARG A 200 94.20 5.63 -26.91
N LYS A 201 93.19 5.11 -26.22
CA LYS A 201 92.39 3.98 -26.74
C LYS A 201 91.24 4.56 -27.56
N LYS A 202 91.37 4.42 -28.88
CA LYS A 202 90.28 4.59 -29.85
C LYS A 202 89.12 3.66 -29.45
N PRO A 203 87.85 4.02 -29.68
CA PRO A 203 86.74 3.10 -29.46
C PRO A 203 86.96 1.85 -30.34
N LEU A 204 87.05 0.68 -29.69
CA LEU A 204 87.07 -0.60 -30.38
C LEU A 204 85.66 -0.84 -30.93
N SER A 205 85.46 -0.53 -32.21
CA SER A 205 84.30 -0.99 -32.96
C SER A 205 84.40 -2.51 -33.10
N VAL A 206 83.77 -3.24 -32.18
CA VAL A 206 83.60 -4.69 -32.26
C VAL A 206 82.52 -4.95 -33.32
N SER A 207 82.97 -5.27 -34.54
CA SER A 207 82.12 -5.82 -35.59
C SER A 207 81.93 -7.32 -35.32
N GLY A 208 80.96 -7.65 -34.48
CA GLY A 208 80.56 -9.03 -34.17
C GLY A 208 79.43 -9.04 -33.13
N PRO A 209 78.61 -10.10 -33.04
CA PRO A 209 77.48 -10.14 -32.12
C PRO A 209 77.98 -10.05 -30.67
N TYR A 210 77.66 -8.94 -30.02
CA TYR A 210 78.03 -8.64 -28.65
C TYR A 210 76.96 -9.21 -27.71
N ILE A 211 77.34 -10.18 -26.87
CA ILE A 211 76.45 -10.67 -25.80
C ILE A 211 76.58 -9.70 -24.63
N VAL A 212 75.53 -8.91 -24.42
CA VAL A 212 75.41 -7.99 -23.28
C VAL A 212 74.94 -8.81 -22.07
N TYR A 213 75.78 -8.95 -21.04
CA TYR A 213 75.44 -9.69 -19.81
C TYR A 213 74.62 -8.87 -18.81
N MET A 214 74.57 -7.55 -18.97
CA MET A 214 73.86 -6.63 -18.06
C MET A 214 72.68 -6.00 -18.79
N LEU A 215 71.48 -6.17 -18.25
CA LEU A 215 70.29 -5.50 -18.75
C LEU A 215 70.45 -3.98 -18.62
N LYS A 216 69.84 -3.24 -19.53
CA LYS A 216 69.80 -1.77 -19.42
C LYS A 216 68.84 -1.38 -18.31
N ASP A 217 69.06 -0.23 -17.67
CA ASP A 217 68.19 0.27 -16.60
C ASP A 217 66.71 0.33 -17.01
N VAL A 218 66.43 0.58 -18.29
CA VAL A 218 65.07 0.58 -18.85
C VAL A 218 64.41 -0.81 -18.78
N GLU A 219 65.14 -1.87 -19.13
CA GLU A 219 64.64 -3.26 -19.11
C GLU A 219 64.43 -3.73 -17.66
N ILE A 220 65.31 -3.31 -16.74
CA ILE A 220 65.18 -3.59 -15.30
C ILE A 220 63.91 -2.92 -14.73
N ILE A 221 63.63 -1.68 -15.15
CA ILE A 221 62.44 -0.94 -14.71
C ILE A 221 61.16 -1.57 -15.29
N GLU A 222 61.19 -1.98 -16.56
CA GLU A 222 60.06 -2.69 -17.20
C GLU A 222 59.74 -3.99 -16.46
N ASP A 223 60.73 -4.84 -16.20
CA ASP A 223 60.55 -6.10 -15.44
C ASP A 223 60.04 -5.84 -14.02
N TRP A 224 60.56 -4.82 -13.34
CA TRP A 224 60.10 -4.42 -12.02
C TRP A 224 58.62 -4.01 -12.01
N THR A 225 58.19 -3.26 -13.03
CA THR A 225 56.77 -2.88 -13.17
C THR A 225 55.88 -4.07 -13.50
N ALA A 226 56.35 -5.01 -14.33
CA ALA A 226 55.63 -6.24 -14.65
C ALA A 226 55.41 -7.10 -13.40
N ILE A 227 56.45 -7.26 -12.56
CA ILE A 227 56.37 -7.99 -11.29
C ILE A 227 55.36 -7.33 -10.34
N LYS A 228 55.42 -6.00 -10.19
CA LYS A 228 54.44 -5.26 -9.34
C LYS A 228 53.00 -5.42 -9.83
N LYS A 229 52.79 -5.44 -11.15
CA LYS A 229 51.46 -5.61 -11.75
C LYS A 229 50.90 -7.02 -11.49
N ALA A 230 51.73 -8.05 -11.66
CA ALA A 230 51.37 -9.44 -11.36
C ALA A 230 51.04 -9.65 -9.87
N LEU A 231 51.81 -9.06 -8.97
CA LEU A 231 51.55 -9.12 -7.52
C LEU A 231 50.24 -8.41 -7.13
N LYS A 232 49.89 -7.30 -7.79
CA LYS A 232 48.59 -6.64 -7.59
C LYS A 232 47.43 -7.48 -8.12
N GLN A 233 47.58 -8.13 -9.28
CA GLN A 233 46.56 -9.02 -9.83
C GLN A 233 46.35 -10.26 -8.96
N LYS A 234 47.41 -10.87 -8.43
CA LYS A 234 47.31 -12.01 -7.51
C LYS A 234 46.55 -11.67 -6.23
N ARG A 235 46.80 -10.49 -5.66
CA ARG A 235 46.04 -10.00 -4.49
C ARG A 235 44.57 -9.74 -4.83
N LYS A 236 44.26 -9.31 -6.05
CA LYS A 236 42.87 -9.09 -6.47
C LYS A 236 42.10 -10.41 -6.63
N SER A 237 42.73 -11.45 -7.18
CA SER A 237 42.14 -12.79 -7.28
C SER A 237 41.95 -13.50 -5.94
N GLU A 238 42.74 -13.16 -4.91
CA GLU A 238 42.57 -13.70 -3.54
C GLU A 238 41.37 -13.06 -2.81
N TYR A 239 41.00 -11.82 -3.16
CA TYR A 239 39.83 -11.16 -2.58
C TYR A 239 38.51 -11.54 -3.28
N ASP A 240 38.54 -12.01 -4.52
CA ASP A 240 37.35 -12.43 -5.27
C ASP A 240 36.87 -13.87 -4.90
N PHE A 241 37.50 -14.54 -3.92
CA PHE A 241 37.12 -15.89 -3.44
C PHE A 241 36.74 -15.95 -1.95
N CYS A 242 36.41 -14.82 -1.33
CA CYS A 242 35.74 -14.76 -0.02
C CYS A 242 34.42 -14.00 -0.12
#